data_AF-A0A7W1PS12-F1
#
_entry.id   AF-A0A7W1PS12-F1
#
_cell.length_a   1.000
_cell.length_b   1.000
_cell.length_c   1.000
_cell.angle_alpha   90.00
_cell.angle_beta   90.00
_cell.angle_gamma   90.00
#
_symmetry.space_group_name_H-M   'P 1'
#
loop_
_entity.id
_entity.type
_entity.pdbx_description
1 polymer ?
#
loop_
_entity_poly.entity_id
_entity_poly.type
_entity_poly.pdbx_seq_one_letter_code
_entity_poly.pdbx_strand_id
1 'polypeptide(L)'
;VVALGVQIPLFTGGRIKGDVAVANAGLEQARLRLQQTRELAQLDARNTQLQLEAAVAAWEASAGTDEQAGRAYQIAEIRYREGISTQTELNDLRIQLAQAQANRAQAARDLQVARMRLALLPSLPLGSTAEVGGTTPLAPAVSAPGGQGESPQQTPYQAPQPQTPGVLTSTRQTGAGGP
;
A
#
# COMPACT_ATOMS: atom_id res chain seq x y z
N VAL A 1 17.04 75.47 2.20
CA VAL A 1 18.22 75.14 3.03
C VAL A 1 18.31 73.63 3.09
N VAL A 2 19.42 73.02 2.67
CA VAL A 2 19.61 71.56 2.71
C VAL A 2 20.67 71.28 3.79
N ALA A 3 20.34 70.44 4.76
CA ALA A 3 21.24 70.03 5.82
C ALA A 3 21.75 68.61 5.56
N LEU A 4 23.07 68.40 5.70
CA LEU A 4 23.72 67.09 5.67
C LEU A 4 24.11 66.72 7.10
N GLY A 5 23.65 65.57 7.58
CA GLY A 5 23.99 65.03 8.90
C GLY A 5 24.72 63.70 8.76
N VAL A 6 25.79 63.51 9.53
CA VAL A 6 26.54 62.25 9.64
C VAL A 6 26.45 61.79 11.09
N GLN A 7 25.95 60.58 11.32
CA GLN A 7 25.79 59.97 12.64
C GLN A 7 26.75 58.79 12.78
N ILE A 8 27.70 58.88 13.73
CA ILE A 8 28.66 57.80 14.03
C ILE A 8 28.47 57.40 15.51
N PRO A 9 27.98 56.18 15.80
CA PRO A 9 27.82 55.73 17.17
C PRO A 9 29.19 55.40 17.79
N LEU A 10 29.60 56.16 18.82
CA LEU A 10 30.91 56.00 19.47
C LEU A 10 30.96 54.81 20.46
N PHE A 11 29.80 54.35 20.98
CA PHE A 11 29.71 53.22 21.89
C PHE A 11 28.38 52.47 21.69
N THR A 12 28.45 51.17 21.35
CA THR A 12 27.26 50.35 21.03
C THR A 12 27.05 49.17 21.97
N GLY A 13 27.83 49.05 23.05
CA GLY A 13 27.66 48.02 24.08
C GLY A 13 27.72 46.57 23.54
N GLY A 14 28.33 46.35 22.37
CA GLY A 14 28.38 45.04 21.72
C GLY A 14 27.22 44.72 20.79
N ARG A 15 26.19 45.57 20.68
CA ARG A 15 25.00 45.35 19.83
C ARG A 15 25.37 45.06 18.37
N ILE A 16 26.23 45.88 17.76
CA ILE A 16 26.65 45.70 16.36
C ILE A 16 27.31 44.32 16.17
N LYS A 17 28.14 43.88 17.13
CA LYS A 17 28.77 42.55 17.05
C LYS A 17 27.73 41.43 17.15
N GLY A 18 26.74 41.58 18.02
CA GLY A 18 25.61 40.65 18.13
C GLY A 18 24.77 40.59 16.84
N ASP A 19 24.42 41.75 16.27
CA ASP A 19 23.65 41.83 15.03
C ASP A 19 24.39 41.19 13.85
N VAL A 20 25.71 41.40 13.75
CA VAL A 20 26.57 40.73 12.76
C VAL A 20 26.62 39.22 13.00
N ALA A 21 26.73 38.76 14.25
CA ALA A 21 26.72 37.34 14.58
C ALA A 21 25.39 36.67 14.20
N VAL A 22 24.25 37.31 14.49
CA VAL A 22 22.92 36.84 14.09
C VAL A 22 22.78 36.82 12.56
N ALA A 23 23.24 37.87 11.87
CA ALA A 23 23.20 37.92 10.41
C ALA A 23 24.06 36.80 9.78
N ASN A 24 25.24 36.53 10.32
CA ASN A 24 26.11 35.44 9.87
C ASN A 24 25.47 34.07 10.10
N ALA A 25 24.89 33.84 11.29
CA ALA A 25 24.17 32.60 11.59
C ALA A 25 22.96 32.40 10.67
N GLY A 26 22.20 33.47 10.38
CA GLY A 26 21.09 33.42 9.43
C GLY A 26 21.54 33.09 8.00
N LEU A 27 22.68 33.62 7.58
CA LEU A 27 23.28 33.31 6.28
C LEU A 27 23.79 31.87 6.21
N GLU A 28 24.38 31.34 7.28
CA GLU A 28 24.79 29.93 7.36
C GLU A 28 23.58 28.99 7.33
N GLN A 29 22.52 29.31 8.08
CA GLN A 29 21.26 28.56 8.05
C GLN A 29 20.63 28.58 6.65
N ALA A 30 20.63 29.72 5.96
CA ALA A 30 20.13 29.82 4.58
C ALA A 30 20.95 28.97 3.60
N ARG A 31 22.27 28.89 3.77
CA ARG A 31 23.15 28.01 2.97
C ARG A 31 22.85 26.53 3.20
N LEU A 32 22.72 26.12 4.46
CA LEU A 32 22.38 24.74 4.81
C LEU A 32 21.00 24.35 4.25
N ARG A 33 20.02 25.25 4.36
CA ARG A 33 18.68 25.03 3.78
C ARG A 33 18.74 24.88 2.26
N LEU A 34 19.52 25.71 1.58
CA LEU A 34 19.72 25.61 0.13
C LEU A 34 20.37 24.27 -0.25
N GLN A 35 21.37 23.82 0.49
CA GLN A 35 22.01 22.52 0.27
C GLN A 35 21.00 21.38 0.45
N GLN A 36 20.25 21.38 1.55
CA GLN A 36 19.22 20.37 1.81
C GLN A 36 18.15 20.34 0.70
N THR A 37 17.67 21.50 0.25
CA THR A 37 16.70 21.59 -0.85
C THR A 37 17.26 21.02 -2.16
N ARG A 38 18.55 21.23 -2.46
CA ARG A 38 19.20 20.66 -3.65
C ARG A 38 19.31 19.14 -3.57
N GLU A 39 19.69 18.62 -2.41
CA GLU A 39 19.77 17.17 -2.18
C GLU A 39 18.41 16.50 -2.33
N LEU A 40 17.35 17.10 -1.76
CA LEU A 40 15.98 16.63 -1.92
C LEU A 40 15.50 16.68 -3.38
N ALA A 41 15.83 17.75 -4.11
CA ALA A 41 15.47 17.85 -5.53
C ALA A 41 16.15 16.76 -6.38
N GLN A 42 17.42 16.45 -6.11
CA GLN A 42 18.14 15.37 -6.79
C GLN A 42 17.54 14.00 -6.46
N LEU A 43 17.16 13.76 -5.21
CA LEU A 43 16.52 12.53 -4.79
C LEU A 43 15.15 12.35 -5.47
N ASP A 44 14.33 13.40 -5.52
CA ASP A 44 13.01 13.36 -6.14
C ASP A 44 13.08 13.10 -7.66
N ALA A 45 14.08 13.69 -8.33
CA ALA A 45 14.37 13.41 -9.74
C ALA A 45 14.68 11.92 -9.98
N ARG A 46 15.56 11.33 -9.16
CA ARG A 46 15.92 9.91 -9.25
C ARG A 46 14.71 9.02 -8.97
N ASN A 47 13.95 9.32 -7.91
CA ASN A 47 12.77 8.54 -7.55
C ASN A 47 11.71 8.59 -8.66
N THR A 48 11.49 9.75 -9.27
CA THR A 48 10.51 9.89 -10.37
C THR A 48 10.93 9.09 -11.60
N GLN A 49 12.23 9.04 -11.90
CA GLN A 49 12.74 8.17 -12.97
C GLN A 49 12.51 6.68 -12.67
N LEU A 50 12.87 6.22 -11.46
CA LEU A 50 12.65 4.84 -11.05
C LEU A 50 11.16 4.45 -11.05
N GLN A 51 10.27 5.37 -10.66
CA GLN A 51 8.83 5.16 -10.71
C GLN A 51 8.32 4.98 -12.15
N LEU A 52 8.86 5.74 -13.11
CA LEU A 52 8.51 5.57 -14.52
C LEU A 52 8.99 4.21 -15.03
N GLU A 53 10.23 3.82 -14.74
CA GLU A 53 10.80 2.53 -15.15
C GLU A 53 9.98 1.37 -14.56
N ALA A 54 9.60 1.45 -13.29
CA ALA A 54 8.75 0.46 -12.64
C ALA A 54 7.35 0.39 -13.27
N ALA A 55 6.74 1.54 -13.61
CA ALA A 55 5.43 1.58 -14.24
C ALA A 55 5.43 1.00 -15.66
N VAL A 56 6.51 1.21 -16.43
CA VAL A 56 6.72 0.57 -17.74
C VAL A 56 6.79 -0.95 -17.57
N ALA A 57 7.65 -1.43 -16.67
CA ALA A 57 7.82 -2.85 -16.43
C ALA A 57 6.52 -3.52 -15.95
N ALA A 58 5.74 -2.86 -15.08
CA ALA A 58 4.45 -3.35 -14.62
C ALA A 58 3.42 -3.46 -15.76
N TRP A 59 3.37 -2.46 -16.64
CA TRP A 59 2.48 -2.49 -17.80
C TRP A 59 2.85 -3.60 -18.78
N GLU A 60 4.14 -3.79 -19.06
CA GLU A 60 4.62 -4.90 -19.90
C GLU A 60 4.31 -6.27 -19.30
N ALA A 61 4.58 -6.44 -18.00
CA ALA A 61 4.27 -7.68 -17.28
C ALA A 61 2.76 -8.01 -17.31
N SER A 62 1.91 -6.99 -17.16
CA SER A 62 0.45 -7.16 -17.17
C SER A 62 -0.08 -7.71 -18.50
N ALA A 63 0.61 -7.47 -19.62
CA ALA A 63 0.23 -8.01 -20.92
C ALA A 63 0.34 -9.54 -20.96
N GLY A 64 1.37 -10.11 -20.33
CA GLY A 64 1.53 -11.57 -20.23
C GLY A 64 0.43 -12.21 -19.39
N THR A 65 0.05 -11.60 -18.27
CA THR A 65 -1.03 -12.08 -17.40
C THR A 65 -2.40 -12.03 -18.12
N ASP A 66 -2.68 -10.95 -18.84
CA ASP A 66 -3.90 -10.80 -19.66
C ASP A 66 -3.99 -11.88 -20.75
N GLU A 67 -2.89 -12.12 -21.47
CA GLU A 67 -2.84 -13.16 -22.50
C GLU A 67 -3.03 -14.57 -21.92
N GLN A 68 -2.39 -14.87 -20.78
CA GLN A 68 -2.53 -16.15 -20.08
C GLN A 68 -3.98 -16.38 -19.62
N ALA A 69 -4.60 -15.38 -18.98
CA ALA A 69 -5.98 -15.48 -18.54
C ALA A 69 -6.95 -15.63 -19.74
N GLY A 70 -6.65 -14.95 -20.86
CA GLY A 70 -7.42 -15.07 -22.10
C GLY A 70 -7.39 -16.48 -22.68
N ARG A 71 -6.19 -17.09 -22.75
CA ARG A 71 -6.04 -18.49 -23.18
C ARG A 71 -6.76 -19.45 -22.24
N ALA A 72 -6.64 -19.26 -20.93
CA ALA A 72 -7.30 -20.11 -19.95
C ALA A 72 -8.83 -20.06 -20.11
N TYR A 73 -9.41 -18.87 -20.28
CA TYR A 73 -10.85 -18.70 -20.55
C TYR A 73 -11.29 -19.41 -21.84
N GLN A 74 -10.53 -19.28 -22.93
CA GLN A 74 -10.83 -19.97 -24.19
C GLN A 74 -10.85 -21.50 -24.03
N ILE A 75 -9.89 -22.05 -23.29
CA ILE A 75 -9.85 -23.49 -22.99
C ILE A 75 -11.08 -23.91 -22.16
N ALA A 76 -11.44 -23.14 -21.14
CA ALA A 76 -12.61 -23.41 -20.31
C ALA A 76 -13.92 -23.35 -21.12
N GLU A 77 -14.05 -22.39 -22.04
CA GLU A 77 -15.20 -22.27 -22.92
C GLU A 77 -15.35 -23.47 -23.85
N ILE A 78 -14.24 -23.97 -24.42
CA ILE A 78 -14.24 -25.19 -25.25
C ILE A 78 -14.67 -26.39 -24.40
N ARG A 79 -14.04 -26.60 -23.23
CA ARG A 79 -14.37 -27.73 -22.34
C ARG A 79 -15.80 -27.71 -21.84
N TYR A 80 -16.35 -26.54 -21.55
CA TYR A 80 -17.75 -26.40 -21.14
C TYR A 80 -18.70 -26.80 -22.28
N ARG A 81 -18.42 -26.37 -23.53
CA ARG A 81 -19.22 -26.77 -24.71
C ARG A 81 -19.13 -28.27 -25.00
N GLU A 82 -18.01 -28.89 -24.69
CA GLU A 82 -17.81 -30.34 -24.80
C GLU A 82 -18.40 -31.13 -23.61
N GLY A 83 -18.96 -30.45 -22.60
CA GLY A 83 -19.51 -31.08 -21.39
C GLY A 83 -18.46 -31.62 -20.42
N ILE A 84 -17.18 -31.26 -20.61
CA ILE A 84 -16.04 -31.70 -19.80
C ILE A 84 -15.86 -30.84 -18.54
N SER A 85 -16.27 -29.57 -18.60
CA SER A 85 -16.12 -28.60 -17.50
C SER A 85 -17.47 -28.08 -17.02
N THR A 86 -17.50 -27.53 -15.80
CA THR A 86 -18.72 -27.02 -15.17
C THR A 86 -18.94 -25.53 -15.48
N GLN A 87 -20.18 -25.07 -15.32
CA GLN A 87 -20.51 -23.65 -15.46
C GLN A 87 -19.75 -22.76 -14.45
N THR A 88 -19.48 -23.30 -13.25
CA THR A 88 -18.73 -22.60 -12.20
C THR A 88 -17.28 -22.36 -12.64
N GLU A 89 -16.61 -23.38 -13.16
CA GLU A 89 -15.22 -23.26 -13.62
C GLU A 89 -15.09 -22.27 -14.79
N LEU A 90 -16.05 -22.27 -15.72
CA LEU A 90 -16.10 -21.25 -16.78
C LEU A 90 -16.27 -19.83 -16.22
N ASN A 91 -17.08 -19.66 -15.17
CA ASN A 91 -17.30 -18.37 -14.54
C ASN A 91 -16.05 -17.89 -13.78
N ASP A 92 -15.39 -18.79 -13.05
CA ASP A 92 -14.14 -18.49 -12.34
C ASP A 92 -13.07 -17.98 -13.31
N LEU A 93 -12.94 -18.64 -14.47
CA LEU A 93 -11.98 -18.27 -15.51
C LEU A 93 -12.36 -16.94 -16.19
N ARG A 94 -13.66 -16.66 -16.35
CA ARG A 94 -14.16 -15.36 -16.82
C ARG A 94 -13.79 -14.24 -15.85
N ILE A 95 -13.96 -14.47 -14.54
CA ILE A 95 -13.60 -13.50 -13.50
C ILE A 95 -12.08 -13.26 -13.52
N GLN A 96 -11.28 -14.33 -13.64
CA GLN A 96 -9.82 -14.20 -13.74
C GLN A 96 -9.39 -13.35 -14.96
N LEU A 97 -10.02 -13.56 -16.13
CA LEU A 97 -9.78 -12.73 -17.31
C LEU A 97 -10.15 -11.27 -17.06
N ALA A 98 -11.34 -11.01 -16.49
CA ALA A 98 -11.76 -9.66 -16.19
C ALA A 98 -10.81 -8.95 -15.21
N GLN A 99 -10.31 -9.68 -14.20
CA GLN A 99 -9.34 -9.16 -13.25
C GLN A 99 -7.99 -8.84 -13.92
N ALA A 100 -7.50 -9.73 -14.79
CA ALA A 100 -6.26 -9.48 -15.53
C ALA A 100 -6.36 -8.25 -16.43
N GLN A 101 -7.49 -8.08 -17.13
CA GLN A 101 -7.77 -6.90 -17.94
C GLN A 101 -7.86 -5.62 -17.10
N ALA A 102 -8.51 -5.67 -15.94
CA ALA A 102 -8.59 -4.55 -15.02
C ALA A 102 -7.19 -4.14 -14.50
N ASN A 103 -6.37 -5.11 -14.11
CA ASN A 103 -4.99 -4.89 -13.66
C ASN A 103 -4.15 -4.25 -14.77
N ARG A 104 -4.29 -4.71 -16.02
CA ARG A 104 -3.61 -4.12 -17.19
C ARG A 104 -4.04 -2.69 -17.47
N ALA A 105 -5.34 -2.39 -17.34
CA ALA A 105 -5.85 -1.04 -17.49
C ALA A 105 -5.35 -0.10 -16.38
N GLN A 106 -5.23 -0.61 -15.14
CA GLN A 106 -4.61 0.12 -14.03
C GLN A 106 -3.14 0.43 -14.33
N ALA A 107 -2.34 -0.59 -14.69
CA ALA A 107 -0.93 -0.40 -15.02
C ALA A 107 -0.72 0.61 -16.17
N ALA A 108 -1.59 0.60 -17.18
CA ALA A 108 -1.57 1.57 -18.26
C ALA A 108 -1.82 3.01 -17.77
N ARG A 109 -2.76 3.21 -16.83
CA ARG A 109 -3.01 4.51 -16.21
C ARG A 109 -1.83 4.97 -15.37
N ASP A 110 -1.28 4.08 -14.55
CA ASP A 110 -0.14 4.37 -13.67
C ASP A 110 1.09 4.79 -14.49
N LEU A 111 1.31 4.15 -15.64
CA LEU A 111 2.34 4.56 -16.60
C LEU A 111 2.11 5.99 -17.12
N GLN A 112 0.88 6.37 -17.46
CA GLN A 112 0.60 7.75 -17.88
C GLN A 112 0.82 8.74 -16.75
N VAL A 113 0.42 8.40 -15.52
CA VAL A 113 0.65 9.24 -14.34
C VAL A 113 2.15 9.43 -14.09
N ALA A 114 2.94 8.35 -14.17
CA ALA A 114 4.39 8.41 -14.00
C ALA A 114 5.07 9.29 -15.07
N ARG A 115 4.61 9.21 -16.33
CA ARG A 115 5.08 10.09 -17.41
C ARG A 115 4.76 11.56 -17.14
N MET A 116 3.54 11.85 -16.68
CA MET A 116 3.13 13.20 -16.32
C MET A 116 3.94 13.72 -15.14
N ARG A 117 4.20 12.90 -14.11
CA ARG A 117 5.04 13.28 -12.97
C ARG A 117 6.46 13.66 -13.39
N LEU A 118 7.06 12.88 -14.29
CA LEU A 118 8.38 13.20 -14.84
C LEU A 118 8.37 14.52 -15.63
N ALA A 119 7.34 14.75 -16.46
CA ALA A 119 7.21 15.98 -17.24
C ALA A 119 7.01 17.22 -16.35
N LEU A 120 6.32 17.07 -15.21
CA LEU A 120 6.03 18.17 -14.29
C LEU A 120 7.16 18.43 -13.28
N LEU A 121 8.17 17.57 -13.19
CA LEU A 121 9.26 17.68 -12.21
C LEU A 121 9.92 19.07 -12.14
N PRO A 122 10.14 19.80 -13.26
CA PRO A 122 10.69 21.16 -13.23
C PRO A 122 9.75 22.21 -12.64
N SER A 123 8.43 21.96 -12.68
CA SER A 123 7.37 22.88 -12.25
C SER A 123 6.81 22.58 -10.87
N LEU A 124 7.18 21.44 -10.28
CA LEU A 124 6.72 21.01 -8.97
C LEU A 124 7.39 21.85 -7.87
N PRO A 125 6.61 22.49 -6.96
CA PRO A 125 7.17 23.04 -5.75
C PRO A 125 7.98 21.97 -5.03
N LEU A 126 9.24 22.28 -4.71
CA LEU A 126 10.10 21.42 -3.90
C LEU A 126 9.48 21.30 -2.50
N GLY A 127 8.63 20.29 -2.30
CA GLY A 127 7.84 20.09 -1.09
C GLY A 127 6.34 19.81 -1.29
N SER A 128 5.78 19.96 -2.50
CA SER A 128 4.37 19.63 -2.77
C SER A 128 4.12 18.18 -3.19
N THR A 129 5.15 17.33 -3.16
CA THR A 129 5.05 15.90 -3.52
C THR A 129 4.31 15.05 -2.49
N ALA A 130 3.78 15.65 -1.42
CA ALA A 130 3.09 14.93 -0.35
C ALA A 130 1.60 14.66 -0.60
N GLU A 131 0.90 15.42 -1.46
CA GLU A 131 -0.59 15.34 -1.51
C GLU A 131 -1.22 15.02 -2.86
N VAL A 132 -0.48 15.06 -3.97
CA VAL A 132 -1.08 14.69 -5.26
C VAL A 132 -1.00 13.17 -5.45
N GLY A 133 -2.01 12.48 -4.94
CA GLY A 133 -2.38 11.13 -5.40
C GLY A 133 -1.62 9.98 -4.74
N GLY A 134 -1.45 10.01 -3.42
CA GLY A 134 -1.25 8.80 -2.64
C GLY A 134 -2.54 7.97 -2.58
N THR A 135 -3.03 7.47 -3.72
CA THR A 135 -3.79 6.22 -3.66
C THR A 135 -2.75 5.17 -3.32
N THR A 136 -2.77 4.74 -2.06
CA THR A 136 -2.09 3.57 -1.54
C THR A 136 -1.97 2.53 -2.65
N PRO A 137 -0.77 1.99 -2.94
CA PRO A 137 -0.69 0.84 -3.81
C PRO A 137 -1.63 -0.19 -3.19
N LEU A 138 -2.73 -0.52 -3.85
CA LEU A 138 -3.42 -1.75 -3.54
C LEU A 138 -2.40 -2.83 -3.85
N ALA A 139 -1.79 -3.37 -2.79
CA ALA A 139 -1.01 -4.57 -2.88
C ALA A 139 -1.81 -5.57 -3.72
N PRO A 140 -1.19 -6.26 -4.69
CA PRO A 140 -1.89 -7.31 -5.40
C PRO A 140 -2.33 -8.31 -4.34
N ALA A 141 -3.65 -8.46 -4.17
CA ALA A 141 -4.20 -9.59 -3.47
C ALA A 141 -3.76 -10.82 -4.24
N VAL A 142 -2.66 -11.43 -3.79
CA VAL A 142 -2.37 -12.83 -4.08
C VAL A 142 -3.47 -13.61 -3.37
N SER A 143 -4.60 -13.72 -4.05
CA SER A 143 -5.55 -14.80 -3.82
C SER A 143 -4.88 -16.04 -4.42
N ALA A 144 -4.13 -16.76 -3.58
CA ALA A 144 -3.69 -18.10 -3.92
C ALA A 144 -4.92 -18.98 -4.18
N PRO A 145 -4.98 -19.74 -5.30
CA PRO A 145 -5.98 -20.76 -5.47
C PRO A 145 -5.55 -21.99 -4.67
N GLY A 146 -6.18 -22.20 -3.52
CA GLY A 146 -6.10 -23.41 -2.70
C GLY A 146 -7.51 -23.74 -2.22
N GLY A 147 -8.03 -24.88 -2.65
CA GLY A 147 -9.44 -25.25 -2.49
C GLY A 147 -9.83 -25.70 -1.09
N GLN A 148 -11.13 -26.02 -0.99
CA GLN A 148 -11.77 -26.84 0.04
C GLN A 148 -11.88 -26.11 1.41
N GLY A 149 -13.05 -25.72 1.91
CA GLY A 149 -14.29 -26.49 1.90
C GLY A 149 -14.29 -27.54 3.00
N GLU A 150 -13.82 -27.23 4.22
CA GLU A 150 -14.01 -28.10 5.39
C GLU A 150 -14.33 -27.30 6.66
N SER A 151 -15.48 -27.62 7.21
CA SER A 151 -16.16 -27.11 8.40
C SER A 151 -15.52 -27.58 9.71
N PRO A 152 -15.33 -26.71 10.74
CA PRO A 152 -15.03 -27.17 12.09
C PRO A 152 -16.27 -27.05 12.98
N GLN A 153 -16.90 -28.19 13.29
CA GLN A 153 -17.41 -28.56 14.63
C GLN A 153 -18.12 -29.91 14.55
N GLN A 154 -17.35 -30.99 14.68
CA GLN A 154 -17.87 -32.30 15.05
C GLN A 154 -17.87 -32.38 16.58
N THR A 155 -19.04 -32.17 17.18
CA THR A 155 -19.36 -32.71 18.50
C THR A 155 -19.31 -34.23 18.40
N PRO A 156 -18.63 -34.97 19.29
CA PRO A 156 -18.68 -36.42 19.25
C PRO A 156 -20.09 -36.86 19.68
N TYR A 157 -20.91 -37.25 18.70
CA TYR A 157 -22.12 -38.01 18.95
C TYR A 157 -21.71 -39.37 19.53
N GLN A 158 -21.87 -39.51 20.85
CA GLN A 158 -21.88 -40.81 21.52
C GLN A 158 -23.18 -41.53 21.15
N ALA A 159 -23.07 -42.78 20.70
CA ALA A 159 -24.21 -43.64 20.42
C ALA A 159 -25.03 -43.88 21.71
N PRO A 160 -26.37 -43.91 21.66
CA PRO A 160 -27.17 -44.27 22.82
C PRO A 160 -27.03 -45.78 23.11
N GLN A 161 -26.48 -46.12 24.26
CA GLN A 161 -26.58 -47.49 24.80
C GLN A 161 -28.00 -47.73 25.33
N PRO A 162 -28.61 -48.90 25.10
CA PRO A 162 -29.89 -49.24 25.71
C PRO A 162 -29.73 -49.49 27.21
N GLN A 163 -30.37 -48.66 28.03
CA GLN A 163 -30.45 -48.87 29.48
C GLN A 163 -31.47 -49.96 29.80
N THR A 164 -30.98 -51.10 30.29
CA THR A 164 -31.78 -52.10 31.00
C THR A 164 -32.14 -51.59 32.40
N PRO A 165 -33.40 -51.71 32.88
CA PRO A 165 -33.76 -51.28 34.22
C PRO A 165 -33.30 -52.32 35.25
N GLY A 166 -32.44 -51.91 36.18
CA GLY A 166 -31.87 -52.82 37.18
C GLY A 166 -31.48 -52.14 38.49
N VAL A 167 -32.39 -52.25 39.45
CA VAL A 167 -32.18 -52.54 40.88
C VAL A 167 -31.27 -51.63 41.74
N LEU A 168 -31.97 -50.89 42.62
CA LEU A 168 -31.80 -50.73 44.07
C LEU A 168 -30.40 -50.63 44.72
N THR A 169 -30.38 -49.76 45.74
CA THR A 169 -29.77 -49.96 47.08
C THR A 169 -28.53 -49.13 47.35
N SER A 170 -28.72 -48.19 48.31
CA SER A 170 -27.81 -47.84 49.41
C SER A 170 -26.44 -47.27 49.01
N THR A 171 -25.92 -46.23 49.63
CA THR A 171 -25.72 -46.08 51.06
C THR A 171 -25.16 -44.67 51.28
N ARG A 172 -25.49 -44.08 52.43
CA ARG A 172 -24.73 -43.09 53.24
C ARG A 172 -23.42 -42.57 52.66
N GLN A 173 -23.14 -41.29 52.88
CA GLN A 173 -22.16 -40.82 53.89
C GLN A 173 -21.90 -39.32 53.62
N THR A 174 -22.50 -38.39 54.39
CA THR A 174 -21.91 -37.67 55.54
C THR A 174 -20.88 -36.59 55.18
N GLY A 175 -21.07 -35.39 55.75
CA GLY A 175 -20.10 -34.30 55.82
C GLY A 175 -20.60 -33.03 55.12
N ALA A 176 -21.44 -32.18 55.74
CA ALA A 176 -21.16 -31.29 56.88
C ALA A 176 -20.03 -30.28 56.59
N GLY A 177 -20.38 -28.98 56.60
CA GLY A 177 -19.39 -27.93 56.85
C GLY A 177 -19.62 -26.59 56.16
N GLY A 178 -20.65 -25.84 56.57
CA GLY A 178 -20.57 -24.42 56.98
C GLY A 178 -20.26 -23.31 55.96
N PRO A 179 -20.65 -22.05 56.28
CA PRO A 179 -20.69 -20.90 55.36
C PRO A 179 -19.35 -20.26 55.04
#